data_AF-A0AAD5V1S0-F1
#
_entry.id   AF-A0AAD5V1S0-F1
#
_cell.length_a   1.000
_cell.length_b   1.000
_cell.length_c   1.000
_cell.angle_alpha   90.00
_cell.angle_beta   90.00
_cell.angle_gamma   90.00
#
_symmetry.space_group_name_H-M   'P 1'
#
loop_
_entity.id
_entity.type
_entity.pdbx_description
1 polymer ?
#
loop_
_entity_poly.entity_id
_entity_poly.type
_entity_poly.pdbx_seq_one_letter_code
_entity_poly.pdbx_strand_id
1 'polypeptide(L)'
;MEAEAARQEKEALGTYGMLEGADPRIAPLRRALAVWGLTADDIGVLSIHGTSTGANEANETHIWNDVFTNLNRTSGNAVPIMAQKSLCGHAKGGSAAWQLAGLLQSVYHGIIPGNRNADNVDAAFQKYTHLMFPSKTIHTDGIRAGVMSSFGFGQVGGTVMVLHPRFVFGAIEPAAYEAYKVKNRVRARLSYKAMSEMMINNSLVRVKDSPPYTKDLEGPVLLNSLARTTFDPKTGSYSYTAKLATKAELDSANVAAISQILSKPSTAGIGVDQELISSVPSNNPTFVSRNFTDAEIAYCRSQPSPQSSFAARWAGKEAVFKSLGVSSKGASAAMRDIEILPNEDGVPKVTLHGDAKTAADTKGITDVHISLSHSETVAIAFAQATSS
;
A
#
# COMPACT_ATOMS: atom_id res chain seq x y z
N MET A 1 6.40 -15.64 16.09
CA MET A 1 4.94 -15.41 16.01
C MET A 1 4.62 -14.22 15.12
N GLU A 2 5.17 -13.02 15.38
CA GLU A 2 4.92 -11.84 14.51
C GLU A 2 5.28 -12.04 13.03
N ALA A 3 6.45 -12.62 12.73
CA ALA A 3 6.84 -12.90 11.34
C ALA A 3 5.87 -13.87 10.63
N GLU A 4 5.30 -14.83 11.38
CA GLU A 4 4.33 -15.78 10.85
C GLU A 4 2.95 -15.12 10.67
N ALA A 5 2.54 -14.25 11.59
CA ALA A 5 1.33 -13.44 11.42
C ALA A 5 1.42 -12.52 10.19
N ALA A 6 2.54 -11.82 10.00
CA ALA A 6 2.78 -10.99 8.82
C ALA A 6 2.80 -11.82 7.52
N ARG A 7 3.34 -13.05 7.56
CA ARG A 7 3.30 -13.98 6.42
C ARG A 7 1.86 -14.35 6.06
N GLN A 8 1.04 -14.73 7.04
CA GLN A 8 -0.35 -15.12 6.84
C GLN A 8 -1.21 -13.96 6.35
N GLU A 9 -1.02 -12.75 6.90
CA GLU A 9 -1.72 -11.54 6.42
C GLU A 9 -1.36 -11.25 4.95
N LYS A 10 -0.06 -11.34 4.60
CA LYS A 10 0.40 -11.16 3.23
C LYS A 10 -0.20 -12.21 2.27
N GLU A 11 -0.29 -13.47 2.71
CA GLU A 11 -0.89 -14.56 1.93
C GLU A 11 -2.39 -14.34 1.70
N ALA A 12 -3.11 -13.87 2.72
CA ALA A 12 -4.51 -13.49 2.60
C ALA A 12 -4.70 -12.30 1.64
N LEU A 13 -3.86 -11.27 1.75
CA LEU A 13 -3.88 -10.12 0.82
C LEU A 13 -3.55 -10.53 -0.62
N GLY A 14 -2.58 -11.43 -0.82
CA GLY A 14 -2.28 -11.99 -2.14
C GLY A 14 -3.49 -12.71 -2.73
N THR A 15 -4.09 -13.60 -1.94
CA THR A 15 -5.21 -14.44 -2.38
C THR A 15 -6.49 -13.64 -2.64
N TYR A 16 -6.89 -12.79 -1.69
CA TYR A 16 -8.21 -12.13 -1.73
C TYR A 16 -8.16 -10.68 -2.23
N GLY A 17 -7.03 -9.99 -2.05
CA GLY A 17 -6.85 -8.61 -2.52
C GLY A 17 -6.28 -8.55 -3.93
N MET A 18 -5.13 -9.19 -4.15
CA MET A 18 -4.46 -9.22 -5.45
C MET A 18 -5.00 -10.28 -6.40
N LEU A 19 -5.94 -11.11 -5.91
CA LEU A 19 -6.56 -12.21 -6.66
C LEU A 19 -5.49 -13.13 -7.28
N GLU A 20 -4.41 -13.41 -6.54
CA GLU A 20 -3.35 -14.30 -6.99
C GLU A 20 -3.90 -15.69 -7.33
N GLY A 21 -3.28 -16.34 -8.31
CA GLY A 21 -3.73 -17.62 -8.86
C GLY A 21 -4.46 -17.51 -10.20
N ALA A 22 -5.05 -18.62 -10.63
CA ALA A 22 -5.70 -18.75 -11.93
C ALA A 22 -7.16 -19.17 -11.78
N ASP A 23 -8.06 -18.40 -12.41
CA ASP A 23 -9.45 -18.79 -12.64
C ASP A 23 -9.67 -18.71 -14.16
N PRO A 24 -9.97 -19.83 -14.84
CA PRO A 24 -10.12 -19.86 -16.30
C PRO A 24 -11.28 -18.99 -16.82
N ARG A 25 -12.22 -18.59 -15.95
CA ARG A 25 -13.34 -17.69 -16.31
C ARG A 25 -12.95 -16.21 -16.30
N ILE A 26 -11.81 -15.87 -15.68
CA ILE A 26 -11.36 -14.49 -15.51
C ILE A 26 -10.09 -14.29 -16.31
N ALA A 27 -10.23 -13.62 -17.46
CA ALA A 27 -9.10 -13.23 -18.29
C ALA A 27 -8.07 -12.41 -17.49
N PRO A 28 -6.75 -12.55 -17.75
CA PRO A 28 -5.71 -11.85 -16.99
C PRO A 28 -5.88 -10.32 -16.94
N LEU A 29 -6.26 -9.69 -18.05
CA LEU A 29 -6.52 -8.24 -18.09
C LEU A 29 -7.75 -7.86 -17.24
N ARG A 30 -8.82 -8.66 -17.26
CA ARG A 30 -9.99 -8.45 -16.40
C ARG A 30 -9.62 -8.55 -14.92
N ARG A 31 -8.80 -9.54 -14.55
CA ARG A 31 -8.30 -9.70 -13.18
C ARG A 31 -7.49 -8.48 -12.74
N ALA A 32 -6.54 -8.04 -13.57
CA ALA A 32 -5.68 -6.90 -13.27
C ALA A 32 -6.49 -5.61 -13.00
N LEU A 33 -7.57 -5.39 -13.75
CA LEU A 33 -8.51 -4.29 -13.51
C LEU A 33 -9.35 -4.50 -12.24
N ALA A 34 -9.90 -5.70 -12.05
CA ALA A 34 -10.82 -6.02 -10.96
C ALA A 34 -10.18 -5.89 -9.56
N VAL A 35 -8.87 -6.16 -9.43
CA VAL A 35 -8.11 -5.90 -8.18
C VAL A 35 -8.29 -4.46 -7.68
N TRP A 36 -8.51 -3.52 -8.60
CA TRP A 36 -8.69 -2.10 -8.29
C TRP A 36 -10.13 -1.61 -8.44
N GLY A 37 -11.09 -2.54 -8.53
CA GLY A 37 -12.50 -2.23 -8.76
C GLY A 37 -12.79 -1.64 -10.14
N LEU A 38 -11.94 -1.93 -11.13
CA LEU A 38 -12.07 -1.43 -12.50
C LEU A 38 -12.60 -2.51 -13.46
N THR A 39 -13.14 -2.04 -14.57
CA THR A 39 -13.66 -2.85 -15.68
C THR A 39 -12.94 -2.50 -16.99
N ALA A 40 -13.25 -3.23 -18.06
CA ALA A 40 -12.68 -2.93 -19.38
C ALA A 40 -13.04 -1.53 -19.90
N ASP A 41 -14.15 -0.95 -19.41
CA ASP A 41 -14.58 0.40 -19.74
C ASP A 41 -13.67 1.49 -19.13
N ASP A 42 -12.96 1.17 -18.06
CA ASP A 42 -12.03 2.07 -17.38
C ASP A 42 -10.66 2.18 -18.06
N ILE A 43 -10.41 1.39 -19.12
CA ILE A 43 -9.25 1.56 -19.98
C ILE A 43 -9.49 2.78 -20.87
N GLY A 44 -8.90 3.91 -20.49
CA GLY A 44 -9.12 5.21 -21.14
C GLY A 44 -8.16 5.53 -22.28
N VAL A 45 -7.10 4.73 -22.46
CA VAL A 45 -6.13 4.92 -23.55
C VAL A 45 -5.45 3.61 -23.92
N LEU A 46 -5.26 3.40 -25.22
CA LEU A 46 -4.52 2.27 -25.77
C LEU A 46 -3.30 2.77 -26.55
N SER A 47 -2.10 2.44 -26.10
CA SER A 47 -0.86 2.74 -26.81
C SER A 47 -0.46 1.53 -27.65
N ILE A 48 -0.65 1.62 -28.97
CA ILE A 48 -0.36 0.52 -29.90
C ILE A 48 1.11 0.52 -30.31
N HIS A 49 1.61 -0.64 -30.72
CA HIS A 49 2.94 -0.79 -31.32
C HIS A 49 3.03 0.08 -32.57
N GLY A 50 2.03 0.05 -33.45
CA GLY A 50 1.82 1.07 -34.48
C GLY A 50 3.06 1.34 -35.35
N THR A 51 3.61 0.34 -36.03
CA THR A 51 4.83 0.49 -36.86
C THR A 51 4.61 1.09 -38.23
N SER A 52 3.37 1.44 -38.58
CA SER A 52 3.00 1.93 -39.92
C SER A 52 3.24 0.88 -41.02
N THR A 53 3.24 -0.41 -40.67
CA THR A 53 3.31 -1.52 -41.63
C THR A 53 1.93 -2.18 -41.74
N GLY A 54 1.48 -2.47 -42.97
CA GLY A 54 0.12 -3.01 -43.18
C GLY A 54 -0.17 -4.27 -42.36
N ALA A 55 0.80 -5.18 -42.24
CA ALA A 55 0.65 -6.39 -41.43
C ALA A 55 0.50 -6.11 -39.92
N ASN A 56 1.27 -5.16 -39.36
CA ASN A 56 1.16 -4.82 -37.94
C ASN A 56 -0.17 -4.12 -37.64
N GLU A 57 -0.49 -3.06 -38.40
CA GLU A 57 -1.69 -2.26 -38.14
C GLU A 57 -2.97 -3.12 -38.23
N ALA A 58 -3.06 -4.00 -39.24
CA ALA A 58 -4.19 -4.92 -39.38
C ALA A 58 -4.27 -5.91 -38.21
N ASN A 59 -3.15 -6.53 -37.82
CA ASN A 59 -3.11 -7.51 -36.74
C ASN A 59 -3.43 -6.89 -35.37
N GLU A 60 -2.77 -5.79 -35.03
CA GLU A 60 -2.88 -5.15 -33.72
C GLU A 60 -4.27 -4.54 -33.50
N THR A 61 -4.83 -3.90 -34.54
CA THR A 61 -6.18 -3.35 -34.49
C THR A 61 -7.23 -4.46 -34.33
N HIS A 62 -7.10 -5.57 -35.07
CA HIS A 62 -7.97 -6.73 -34.93
C HIS A 62 -7.93 -7.31 -33.51
N ILE A 63 -6.73 -7.60 -32.99
CA ILE A 63 -6.57 -8.22 -31.67
C ILE A 63 -7.19 -7.35 -30.58
N TRP A 64 -6.97 -6.04 -30.59
CA TRP A 64 -7.50 -5.18 -29.52
C TRP A 64 -9.00 -5.02 -29.58
N ASN A 65 -9.58 -4.96 -30.78
CA ASN A 65 -11.04 -4.97 -30.89
C ASN A 65 -11.63 -6.25 -30.30
N ASP A 66 -11.07 -7.41 -30.65
CA ASP A 66 -11.52 -8.71 -30.13
C ASP A 66 -11.33 -8.84 -28.62
N VAL A 67 -10.20 -8.34 -28.09
CA VAL A 67 -9.98 -8.29 -26.64
C VAL A 67 -11.07 -7.47 -25.96
N PHE A 68 -11.41 -6.29 -26.46
CA PHE A 68 -12.48 -5.48 -25.86
C PHE A 68 -13.86 -6.10 -26.00
N THR A 69 -14.17 -6.73 -27.14
CA THR A 69 -15.42 -7.47 -27.33
C THR A 69 -15.54 -8.62 -26.32
N ASN A 70 -14.50 -9.45 -26.17
CA ASN A 70 -14.48 -10.57 -25.24
C ASN A 70 -14.44 -10.15 -23.76
N LEU A 71 -13.96 -8.93 -23.49
CA LEU A 71 -14.00 -8.35 -22.16
C LEU A 71 -15.32 -7.65 -21.83
N ASN A 72 -16.29 -7.66 -22.74
CA ASN A 72 -17.60 -7.02 -22.63
C ASN A 72 -17.49 -5.50 -22.46
N ARG A 73 -16.55 -4.86 -23.17
CA ARG A 73 -16.49 -3.39 -23.22
C ARG A 73 -17.79 -2.83 -23.81
N THR A 74 -18.32 -1.78 -23.20
CA THR A 74 -19.62 -1.22 -23.59
C THR A 74 -19.57 -0.66 -25.01
N SER A 75 -20.59 -0.97 -25.81
CA SER A 75 -20.73 -0.43 -27.16
C SER A 75 -20.82 1.09 -27.13
N GLY A 76 -20.07 1.78 -28.00
CA GLY A 76 -19.94 3.24 -28.00
C GLY A 76 -18.84 3.79 -27.07
N ASN A 77 -18.30 2.99 -26.14
CA ASN A 77 -17.14 3.37 -25.33
C ASN A 77 -15.83 3.03 -26.06
N ALA A 78 -15.58 3.62 -27.23
CA ALA A 78 -14.36 3.35 -28.00
C ALA A 78 -13.11 3.92 -27.30
N VAL A 79 -12.04 3.12 -27.21
CA VAL A 79 -10.78 3.58 -26.61
C VAL A 79 -9.96 4.42 -27.60
N PRO A 80 -9.49 5.62 -27.22
CA PRO A 80 -8.58 6.38 -28.06
C PRO A 80 -7.18 5.74 -28.11
N ILE A 81 -6.68 5.62 -29.33
CA ILE A 81 -5.38 5.03 -29.65
C ILE A 81 -4.27 6.08 -29.68
N MET A 82 -3.13 5.75 -29.07
CA MET A 82 -1.86 6.44 -29.25
C MET A 82 -0.92 5.61 -30.14
N ALA A 83 -0.42 6.21 -31.21
CA ALA A 83 0.58 5.63 -32.11
C ALA A 83 1.87 6.46 -32.11
N GLN A 84 2.67 6.35 -31.03
CA GLN A 84 3.82 7.24 -30.77
C GLN A 84 4.92 7.17 -31.85
N LYS A 85 5.04 6.04 -32.56
CA LYS A 85 6.05 5.86 -33.61
C LYS A 85 5.85 6.79 -34.81
N SER A 86 4.67 7.39 -34.97
CA SER A 86 4.47 8.43 -35.98
C SER A 86 5.36 9.65 -35.76
N LEU A 87 5.77 9.92 -34.50
CA LEU A 87 6.69 10.99 -34.14
C LEU A 87 8.11 10.48 -33.93
N CYS A 88 8.29 9.40 -33.16
CA CYS A 88 9.61 8.96 -32.71
C CYS A 88 10.31 7.98 -33.67
N GLY A 89 9.60 7.46 -34.67
CA GLY A 89 10.05 6.31 -35.46
C GLY A 89 10.12 5.01 -34.63
N HIS A 90 10.71 3.96 -35.21
CA HIS A 90 10.82 2.65 -34.57
C HIS A 90 12.25 2.34 -34.10
N ALA A 91 12.51 2.50 -32.80
CA ALA A 91 13.79 2.20 -32.15
C ALA A 91 14.04 0.71 -31.78
N LYS A 92 13.41 -0.23 -32.49
CA LYS A 92 13.50 -1.69 -32.21
C LYS A 92 13.28 -2.00 -30.72
N GLY A 93 14.26 -2.53 -30.01
CA GLY A 93 14.17 -2.88 -28.58
C GLY A 93 13.83 -1.69 -27.68
N GLY A 94 14.24 -0.46 -28.03
CA GLY A 94 13.93 0.74 -27.25
C GLY A 94 12.46 1.23 -27.41
N SER A 95 11.72 0.70 -28.38
CA SER A 95 10.38 1.21 -28.69
C SER A 95 9.36 0.98 -27.58
N ALA A 96 9.39 -0.17 -26.91
CA ALA A 96 8.49 -0.45 -25.79
C ALA A 96 8.77 0.47 -24.59
N ALA A 97 10.03 0.85 -24.35
CA ALA A 97 10.40 1.76 -23.27
C ALA A 97 9.85 3.18 -23.51
N TRP A 98 9.96 3.70 -24.74
CA TRP A 98 9.39 5.00 -25.11
C TRP A 98 7.87 4.98 -25.03
N GLN A 99 7.25 3.88 -25.48
CA GLN A 99 5.82 3.66 -25.43
C GLN A 99 5.30 3.66 -23.99
N LEU A 100 6.00 2.97 -23.08
CA LEU A 100 5.67 2.95 -21.66
C LEU A 100 5.82 4.33 -21.02
N ALA A 101 6.89 5.07 -21.34
CA ALA A 101 7.09 6.43 -20.85
C ALA A 101 5.95 7.36 -21.30
N GLY A 102 5.54 7.28 -22.58
CA GLY A 102 4.40 8.02 -23.11
C GLY A 102 3.08 7.62 -22.45
N LEU A 103 2.85 6.32 -22.25
CA LEU A 103 1.64 5.82 -21.57
C LEU A 103 1.55 6.31 -20.11
N LEU A 104 2.67 6.26 -19.37
CA LEU A 104 2.75 6.78 -18.00
C LEU A 104 2.41 8.28 -17.95
N GLN A 105 2.95 9.05 -18.90
CA GLN A 105 2.65 10.49 -19.00
C GLN A 105 1.18 10.73 -19.31
N SER A 106 0.58 9.98 -20.25
CA SER A 106 -0.84 10.11 -20.59
C SER A 106 -1.74 9.77 -19.41
N VAL A 107 -1.51 8.62 -18.76
CA VAL A 107 -2.29 8.20 -17.59
C VAL A 107 -2.20 9.20 -16.45
N TYR A 108 -1.00 9.75 -16.19
CA TYR A 108 -0.79 10.71 -15.11
C TYR A 108 -1.42 12.09 -15.38
N HIS A 109 -1.31 12.61 -16.61
CA HIS A 109 -1.76 13.96 -16.93
C HIS A 109 -3.17 14.04 -17.52
N GLY A 110 -3.78 12.91 -17.91
CA GLY A 110 -5.07 12.90 -18.60
C GLY A 110 -5.00 13.48 -20.02
N ILE A 111 -3.85 13.34 -20.69
CA ILE A 111 -3.65 13.86 -22.06
C ILE A 111 -3.36 12.69 -22.98
N ILE A 112 -4.06 12.63 -24.11
CA ILE A 112 -3.90 11.58 -25.12
C ILE A 112 -3.37 12.23 -26.40
N PRO A 113 -2.07 12.06 -26.71
CA PRO A 113 -1.50 12.60 -27.94
C PRO A 113 -2.12 11.94 -29.17
N GLY A 114 -2.68 12.75 -30.07
CA GLY A 114 -3.18 12.26 -31.36
C GLY A 114 -2.06 11.95 -32.34
N ASN A 115 -2.30 11.01 -33.24
CA ASN A 115 -1.41 10.73 -34.35
C ASN A 115 -1.54 11.82 -35.42
N ARG A 116 -0.66 12.82 -35.38
CA ARG A 116 -0.68 13.95 -36.34
C ARG A 116 -0.44 13.56 -37.79
N ASN A 117 0.13 12.38 -38.03
CA ASN A 117 0.37 11.84 -39.38
C ASN A 117 -0.76 10.91 -39.84
N ALA A 118 -1.84 10.74 -39.06
CA ALA A 118 -3.06 10.07 -39.52
C ALA A 118 -3.87 11.04 -40.39
N ASP A 119 -3.43 11.21 -41.63
CA ASP A 119 -4.10 12.01 -42.65
C ASP A 119 -5.43 11.39 -43.07
N ASN A 120 -5.46 10.07 -43.23
CA ASN A 120 -6.69 9.30 -43.43
C ASN A 120 -6.58 7.92 -42.77
N VAL A 121 -7.57 7.55 -41.95
CA VAL A 121 -7.64 6.23 -41.32
C VAL A 121 -8.11 5.22 -42.35
N ASP A 122 -7.48 4.04 -42.40
CA ASP A 122 -7.85 2.97 -43.33
C ASP A 122 -9.33 2.58 -43.15
N ALA A 123 -10.08 2.57 -44.26
CA ALA A 123 -11.50 2.21 -44.27
C ALA A 123 -11.74 0.78 -43.75
N ALA A 124 -10.77 -0.12 -43.88
CA ALA A 124 -10.83 -1.46 -43.31
C ALA A 124 -10.96 -1.47 -41.78
N PHE A 125 -10.58 -0.38 -41.10
CA PHE A 125 -10.66 -0.28 -39.64
C PHE A 125 -12.01 0.18 -39.12
N GLN A 126 -12.93 0.65 -39.98
CA GLN A 126 -14.27 1.11 -39.58
C GLN A 126 -15.11 0.02 -38.89
N LYS A 127 -14.85 -1.26 -39.18
CA LYS A 127 -15.52 -2.40 -38.54
C LYS A 127 -15.11 -2.63 -37.08
N TYR A 128 -14.00 -2.04 -36.63
CA TYR A 128 -13.48 -2.18 -35.27
C TYR A 128 -14.04 -1.08 -34.36
N THR A 129 -15.24 -1.30 -33.85
CA THR A 129 -16.06 -0.28 -33.16
C THR A 129 -15.57 0.09 -31.76
N HIS A 130 -14.67 -0.69 -31.15
CA HIS A 130 -14.11 -0.39 -29.84
C HIS A 130 -12.88 0.52 -29.89
N LEU A 131 -12.43 0.94 -31.07
CA LEU A 131 -11.18 1.67 -31.26
C LEU A 131 -11.44 3.04 -31.89
N MET A 132 -10.76 4.07 -31.38
CA MET A 132 -10.80 5.43 -31.89
C MET A 132 -9.39 5.86 -32.28
N PHE A 133 -9.24 6.45 -33.48
CA PHE A 133 -7.95 6.86 -34.04
C PHE A 133 -7.84 8.39 -34.09
N PRO A 134 -7.47 9.05 -32.98
CA PRO A 134 -7.41 10.51 -32.94
C PRO A 134 -6.20 11.06 -33.72
N SER A 135 -6.42 12.06 -34.59
CA SER A 135 -5.35 12.82 -35.24
C SER A 135 -4.90 14.07 -34.46
N LYS A 136 -5.71 14.48 -33.48
CA LYS A 136 -5.46 15.63 -32.60
C LYS A 136 -5.40 15.19 -31.14
N THR A 137 -4.64 15.93 -30.33
CA THR A 137 -4.55 15.69 -28.89
C THR A 137 -5.91 15.83 -28.22
N ILE A 138 -6.25 14.90 -27.33
CA ILE A 138 -7.44 14.93 -26.49
C ILE A 138 -7.00 15.24 -25.05
N HIS A 139 -7.66 16.21 -24.42
CA HIS A 139 -7.54 16.49 -22.99
C HIS A 139 -8.75 15.89 -22.29
N THR A 140 -8.52 14.99 -21.33
CA THR A 140 -9.57 14.36 -20.54
C THR A 140 -9.63 14.95 -19.14
N ASP A 141 -10.65 14.58 -18.39
CA ASP A 141 -10.79 14.85 -16.94
C ASP A 141 -9.97 13.86 -16.08
N GLY A 142 -9.39 12.84 -16.71
CA GLY A 142 -8.51 11.85 -16.10
C GLY A 142 -8.47 10.55 -16.91
N ILE A 143 -7.49 9.70 -16.60
CA ILE A 143 -7.39 8.35 -17.15
C ILE A 143 -7.14 7.41 -15.98
N ARG A 144 -7.99 6.37 -15.83
CA ARG A 144 -7.90 5.43 -14.71
C ARG A 144 -6.86 4.35 -14.98
N ALA A 145 -6.94 3.73 -16.15
CA ALA A 145 -5.98 2.78 -16.65
C ALA A 145 -5.66 3.04 -18.13
N GLY A 146 -4.42 2.78 -18.51
CA GLY A 146 -3.97 2.76 -19.88
C GLY A 146 -3.31 1.41 -20.18
N VAL A 147 -3.39 0.97 -21.43
CA VAL A 147 -2.79 -0.30 -21.85
C VAL A 147 -1.86 -0.06 -23.03
N MET A 148 -0.77 -0.81 -23.11
CA MET A 148 0.07 -0.86 -24.31
C MET A 148 0.29 -2.28 -24.80
N SER A 149 0.47 -2.42 -26.11
CA SER A 149 0.95 -3.64 -26.77
C SER A 149 2.22 -3.36 -27.56
N SER A 150 3.09 -4.37 -27.63
CA SER A 150 4.26 -4.36 -28.48
C SER A 150 4.46 -5.72 -29.14
N PHE A 151 4.77 -5.71 -30.44
CA PHE A 151 5.02 -6.91 -31.23
C PHE A 151 6.41 -6.85 -31.85
N GLY A 152 7.17 -7.93 -31.73
CA GLY A 152 8.52 -8.05 -32.24
C GLY A 152 8.71 -9.28 -33.11
N PHE A 153 9.79 -9.28 -33.88
CA PHE A 153 10.24 -10.45 -34.63
C PHE A 153 10.47 -11.64 -33.71
N GLY A 154 10.23 -12.85 -34.21
CA GLY A 154 10.34 -14.08 -33.41
C GLY A 154 9.14 -14.33 -32.51
N GLN A 155 7.94 -13.88 -32.91
CA GLN A 155 6.68 -14.10 -32.19
C GLN A 155 6.68 -13.53 -30.76
N VAL A 156 7.35 -12.40 -30.56
CA VAL A 156 7.41 -11.73 -29.26
C VAL A 156 6.26 -10.73 -29.16
N GLY A 157 5.21 -11.11 -28.44
CA GLY A 157 4.11 -10.22 -28.07
C GLY A 157 4.19 -9.85 -26.58
N GLY A 158 3.93 -8.59 -26.25
CA GLY A 158 3.88 -8.13 -24.86
C GLY A 158 2.78 -7.10 -24.65
N THR A 159 2.08 -7.21 -23.52
CA THR A 159 1.03 -6.28 -23.10
C THR A 159 1.35 -5.78 -21.69
N VAL A 160 1.19 -4.48 -21.46
CA VAL A 160 1.35 -3.86 -20.15
C VAL A 160 0.14 -2.97 -19.86
N MET A 161 -0.40 -3.11 -18.65
CA MET A 161 -1.40 -2.19 -18.11
C MET A 161 -0.73 -1.24 -17.13
N VAL A 162 -1.02 0.06 -17.27
CA VAL A 162 -0.60 1.12 -16.36
C VAL A 162 -1.83 1.64 -15.64
N LEU A 163 -1.83 1.54 -14.32
CA LEU A 163 -2.87 2.10 -13.45
C LEU A 163 -2.48 3.50 -12.99
N HIS A 164 -3.45 4.40 -12.89
CA HIS A 164 -3.20 5.71 -12.28
C HIS A 164 -2.80 5.54 -10.80
N PRO A 165 -1.74 6.24 -10.31
CA PRO A 165 -1.26 6.07 -8.94
C PRO A 165 -2.27 6.43 -7.82
N ARG A 166 -3.42 7.02 -8.16
CA ARG A 166 -4.45 7.41 -7.19
C ARG A 166 -5.09 6.20 -6.53
N PHE A 167 -5.17 5.08 -7.25
CA PHE A 167 -5.69 3.82 -6.73
C PHE A 167 -4.77 3.23 -5.67
N VAL A 168 -3.45 3.32 -5.86
CA VAL A 168 -2.46 2.92 -4.85
C VAL A 168 -2.57 3.80 -3.60
N PHE A 169 -2.72 5.12 -3.76
CA PHE A 169 -2.90 6.02 -2.62
C PHE A 169 -4.24 5.82 -1.89
N GLY A 170 -5.27 5.34 -2.59
CA GLY A 170 -6.55 4.96 -1.97
C GLY A 170 -6.50 3.67 -1.15
N ALA A 171 -5.48 2.83 -1.35
CA ALA A 171 -5.31 1.56 -0.66
C ALA A 171 -4.43 1.66 0.60
N ILE A 172 -3.86 2.83 0.89
CA ILE A 172 -3.05 3.06 2.10
C ILE A 172 -3.82 3.93 3.09
N GLU A 173 -3.43 3.84 4.36
CA GLU A 173 -4.03 4.64 5.43
C GLU A 173 -3.83 6.14 5.24
N PRO A 174 -4.80 6.99 5.62
CA PRO A 174 -4.69 8.43 5.50
C PRO A 174 -3.43 9.01 6.16
N ALA A 175 -3.06 8.52 7.35
CA ALA A 175 -1.84 8.96 8.04
C ALA A 175 -0.56 8.59 7.27
N ALA A 176 -0.51 7.39 6.69
CA ALA A 176 0.61 6.96 5.85
C ALA A 176 0.71 7.81 4.57
N TYR A 177 -0.43 8.15 3.97
CA TYR A 177 -0.48 9.05 2.81
C TYR A 177 -0.02 10.47 3.15
N GLU A 178 -0.45 11.04 4.27
CA GLU A 178 0.03 12.35 4.73
C GLU A 178 1.55 12.36 4.95
N ALA A 179 2.09 11.33 5.62
CA ALA A 179 3.52 11.18 5.82
C ALA A 179 4.29 11.03 4.49
N TYR A 180 3.73 10.27 3.54
CA TYR A 180 4.29 10.13 2.19
C TYR A 180 4.34 11.48 1.45
N LYS A 181 3.28 12.29 1.51
CA LYS A 181 3.24 13.60 0.85
C LYS A 181 4.36 14.52 1.32
N VAL A 182 4.63 14.55 2.63
CA VAL A 182 5.73 15.33 3.21
C VAL A 182 7.07 14.84 2.68
N LYS A 183 7.35 13.53 2.77
CA LYS A 183 8.59 12.92 2.28
C LYS A 183 8.80 13.16 0.78
N ASN A 184 7.75 13.01 -0.03
CA ASN A 184 7.80 13.21 -1.47
C ASN A 184 8.08 14.68 -1.83
N ARG A 185 7.45 15.63 -1.14
CA ARG A 185 7.68 17.07 -1.35
C ARG A 185 9.12 17.48 -1.04
N VAL A 186 9.68 16.97 0.06
CA VAL A 186 11.09 17.21 0.41
C VAL A 186 12.00 16.64 -0.67
N ARG A 187 11.77 15.39 -1.09
CA ARG A 187 12.53 14.75 -2.17
C ARG A 187 12.44 15.54 -3.47
N ALA A 188 11.27 15.99 -3.89
CA ALA A 188 11.08 16.75 -5.11
C ALA A 188 11.91 18.05 -5.14
N ARG A 189 11.95 18.79 -4.01
CA ARG A 189 12.76 20.01 -3.89
C ARG A 189 14.26 19.72 -3.95
N LEU A 190 14.71 18.67 -3.27
CA LEU A 190 16.12 18.25 -3.30
C LEU A 190 16.53 17.78 -4.70
N SER A 191 15.68 17.00 -5.37
CA SER A 191 15.91 16.55 -6.75
C SER A 191 15.94 17.72 -7.73
N TYR A 192 15.04 18.70 -7.60
CA TYR A 192 15.05 19.89 -8.45
C TYR A 192 16.35 20.69 -8.30
N LYS A 193 16.79 20.93 -7.05
CA LYS A 193 18.06 21.59 -6.77
C LYS A 193 19.23 20.83 -7.41
N ALA A 194 19.33 19.54 -7.11
CA ALA A 194 20.43 18.70 -7.60
C ALA A 194 20.46 18.63 -9.13
N MET A 195 19.31 18.43 -9.79
CA MET A 195 19.22 18.38 -11.25
C MET A 195 19.61 19.72 -11.89
N SER A 196 19.18 20.84 -11.31
CA SER A 196 19.54 22.17 -11.81
C SER A 196 21.05 22.41 -11.71
N GLU A 197 21.64 22.11 -10.55
CA GLU A 197 23.09 22.21 -10.34
C GLU A 197 23.87 21.29 -11.29
N MET A 198 23.39 20.06 -11.50
CA MET A 198 24.03 19.11 -12.41
C MET A 198 23.93 19.55 -13.87
N MET A 199 22.83 20.17 -14.28
CA MET A 199 22.63 20.63 -15.65
C MET A 199 23.56 21.79 -15.99
N ILE A 200 23.68 22.79 -15.10
CA ILE A 200 24.57 23.94 -15.33
C ILE A 200 26.06 23.58 -15.28
N ASN A 201 26.41 22.55 -14.50
CA ASN A 201 27.80 22.09 -14.32
C ASN A 201 28.16 20.90 -15.22
N ASN A 202 27.27 20.49 -16.14
CA ASN A 202 27.47 19.32 -17.00
C ASN A 202 27.82 18.03 -16.22
N SER A 203 27.23 17.84 -15.05
CA SER A 203 27.52 16.73 -14.13
C SER A 203 26.30 15.83 -13.87
N LEU A 204 25.42 15.67 -14.87
CA LEU A 204 24.22 14.80 -14.75
C LEU A 204 24.59 13.34 -14.50
N VAL A 205 25.71 12.89 -15.07
CA VAL A 205 26.28 11.56 -14.82
C VAL A 205 27.51 11.74 -13.95
N ARG A 206 27.51 11.10 -12.78
CA ARG A 206 28.68 11.01 -11.88
C ARG A 206 29.01 9.54 -11.67
N VAL A 207 30.13 9.11 -12.23
CA VAL A 207 30.62 7.74 -12.08
C VAL A 207 31.09 7.56 -10.64
N LYS A 208 30.77 6.41 -10.03
CA LYS A 208 31.25 6.05 -8.69
C LYS A 208 32.57 5.30 -8.83
N ASP A 209 33.58 5.68 -8.05
CA ASP A 209 34.91 5.07 -8.10
C ASP A 209 35.02 3.76 -7.31
N SER A 210 34.15 3.58 -6.30
CA SER A 210 34.18 2.41 -5.43
C SER A 210 32.77 1.94 -5.04
N PRO A 211 32.61 0.66 -4.65
CA PRO A 211 31.40 0.21 -3.97
C PRO A 211 31.24 0.93 -2.62
N PRO A 212 30.04 0.89 -2.02
CA PRO A 212 29.76 1.50 -0.71
C PRO A 212 30.35 0.72 0.47
N TYR A 213 31.20 -0.28 0.24
CA TYR A 213 31.88 -1.09 1.26
C TYR A 213 33.37 -1.21 0.94
N THR A 214 34.18 -1.37 1.98
CA THR A 214 35.59 -1.71 1.85
C THR A 214 35.77 -3.20 1.53
N LYS A 215 36.96 -3.61 1.06
CA LYS A 215 37.22 -5.02 0.67
C LYS A 215 37.03 -6.00 1.84
N ASP A 216 37.37 -5.59 3.06
CA ASP A 216 37.17 -6.38 4.28
C ASP A 216 35.68 -6.58 4.62
N LEU A 217 34.80 -5.67 4.19
CA LEU A 217 33.36 -5.74 4.41
C LEU A 217 32.59 -6.40 3.27
N GLU A 218 33.23 -6.73 2.15
CA GLU A 218 32.56 -7.32 0.98
C GLU A 218 31.82 -8.62 1.33
N GLY A 219 32.52 -9.62 1.88
CA GLY A 219 31.91 -10.87 2.31
C GLY A 219 30.81 -10.67 3.37
N PRO A 220 31.08 -9.97 4.49
CA PRO A 220 30.08 -9.68 5.52
C PRO A 220 28.83 -8.97 5.02
N VAL A 221 28.95 -8.03 4.06
CA VAL A 221 27.80 -7.32 3.48
C VAL A 221 27.01 -8.21 2.54
N LEU A 222 27.68 -8.92 1.63
CA LEU A 222 27.01 -9.76 0.63
C LEU A 222 26.29 -10.96 1.25
N LEU A 223 26.77 -11.46 2.40
CA LEU A 223 26.19 -12.59 3.12
C LEU A 223 25.13 -12.17 4.15
N ASN A 224 24.87 -10.87 4.32
CA ASN A 224 23.95 -10.36 5.35
C ASN A 224 22.74 -9.63 4.73
N SER A 225 21.58 -10.28 4.75
CA SER A 225 20.32 -9.72 4.25
C SER A 225 19.82 -8.49 5.03
N LEU A 226 20.32 -8.28 6.25
CA LEU A 226 20.01 -7.13 7.10
C LEU A 226 21.00 -5.96 6.93
N ALA A 227 22.09 -6.14 6.18
CA ALA A 227 23.07 -5.08 5.99
C ALA A 227 22.45 -3.87 5.27
N ARG A 228 22.59 -2.68 5.85
CA ARG A 228 22.14 -1.40 5.28
C ARG A 228 23.27 -0.37 5.36
N THR A 229 23.29 0.56 4.40
CA THR A 229 24.22 1.69 4.44
C THR A 229 23.71 2.79 5.36
N THR A 230 24.64 3.57 5.89
CA THR A 230 24.36 4.80 6.64
C THR A 230 24.93 6.00 5.90
N PHE A 231 24.26 7.14 5.98
CA PHE A 231 24.79 8.38 5.43
C PHE A 231 25.94 8.89 6.30
N ASP A 232 27.10 9.11 5.70
CA ASP A 232 28.23 9.80 6.35
C ASP A 232 28.22 11.28 5.95
N PRO A 233 27.93 12.20 6.89
CA PRO A 233 27.93 13.64 6.61
C PRO A 233 29.30 14.19 6.21
N LYS A 234 30.41 13.54 6.60
CA LYS A 234 31.77 14.01 6.30
C LYS A 234 32.13 13.78 4.84
N THR A 235 31.76 12.63 4.31
CA THR A 235 32.03 12.28 2.91
C THR A 235 30.86 12.65 1.99
N GLY A 236 29.67 12.91 2.55
CA GLY A 236 28.45 13.16 1.79
C GLY A 236 27.94 11.91 1.05
N SER A 237 28.34 10.71 1.49
CA SER A 237 28.04 9.45 0.80
C SER A 237 27.41 8.42 1.74
N TYR A 238 26.70 7.45 1.17
CA TYR A 238 26.22 6.28 1.91
C TYR A 238 27.28 5.17 1.86
N SER A 239 27.65 4.63 3.03
CA SER A 239 28.61 3.53 3.16
C SER A 239 28.17 2.51 4.21
N TYR A 240 28.70 1.29 4.11
CA TYR A 240 28.57 0.27 5.14
C TYR A 240 29.59 0.52 6.24
N THR A 241 29.22 0.18 7.47
CA THR A 241 30.12 0.21 8.62
C THR A 241 30.40 -1.22 9.09
N ALA A 242 31.49 -1.41 9.83
CA ALA A 242 31.83 -2.72 10.41
C ALA A 242 30.75 -3.25 11.38
N LYS A 243 29.92 -2.35 11.93
CA LYS A 243 28.80 -2.71 12.81
C LYS A 243 27.55 -3.04 12.00
N LEU A 244 27.57 -4.21 11.35
CA LEU A 244 26.42 -4.72 10.61
C LEU A 244 25.38 -5.32 11.58
N ALA A 245 24.09 -5.11 11.29
CA ALA A 245 23.02 -5.76 12.03
C ALA A 245 23.05 -7.28 11.77
N THR A 246 23.19 -8.09 12.82
CA THR A 246 23.26 -9.57 12.72
C THR A 246 21.99 -10.27 13.19
N LYS A 247 21.08 -9.52 13.82
CA LYS A 247 19.78 -9.99 14.27
C LYS A 247 18.74 -8.95 13.89
N ALA A 248 17.52 -9.40 13.59
CA ALA A 248 16.38 -8.49 13.56
C ALA A 248 16.22 -7.89 14.97
N GLU A 249 16.00 -6.59 15.06
CA GLU A 249 15.64 -5.97 16.33
C GLU A 249 14.30 -6.55 16.77
N LEU A 250 14.30 -7.21 17.93
CA LEU A 250 13.07 -7.55 18.63
C LEU A 250 12.70 -6.35 19.49
N ASP A 251 11.47 -5.87 19.35
CA ASP A 251 10.94 -4.87 20.26
C ASP A 251 10.72 -5.51 21.64
N SER A 252 11.71 -5.33 22.52
CA SER A 252 11.71 -5.90 23.87
C SER A 252 10.93 -5.06 24.87
N ALA A 253 10.35 -3.92 24.49
CA ALA A 253 9.55 -3.09 25.39
C ALA A 253 8.43 -3.92 26.05
N ASN A 254 7.92 -4.93 25.34
CA ASN A 254 6.80 -5.78 25.74
C ASN A 254 7.16 -6.76 26.86
N VAL A 255 8.39 -7.28 26.85
CA VAL A 255 8.82 -8.32 27.80
C VAL A 255 8.95 -7.75 29.21
N ALA A 256 9.44 -6.50 29.32
CA ALA A 256 9.58 -5.81 30.60
C ALA A 256 8.21 -5.52 31.24
N ALA A 257 7.25 -5.03 30.45
CA ALA A 257 5.91 -4.71 30.93
C ALA A 257 5.13 -5.97 31.38
N ILE A 258 5.23 -7.08 30.63
CA ILE A 258 4.59 -8.35 30.99
C ILE A 258 5.19 -8.94 32.28
N SER A 259 6.52 -8.91 32.42
CA SER A 259 7.21 -9.42 33.61
C SER A 259 6.83 -8.66 34.88
N GLN A 260 6.64 -7.34 34.75
CA GLN A 260 6.22 -6.49 35.87
C GLN A 260 4.78 -6.80 36.31
N ILE A 261 3.87 -7.07 35.37
CA ILE A 261 2.49 -7.43 35.70
C ILE A 261 2.43 -8.80 36.38
N LEU A 262 3.06 -9.83 35.82
CA LEU A 262 3.05 -11.19 36.37
C LEU A 262 3.67 -11.34 37.77
N SER A 263 4.45 -10.34 38.22
CA SER A 263 5.11 -10.37 39.53
C SER A 263 4.22 -10.00 40.73
N LYS A 264 2.97 -9.56 40.50
CA LYS A 264 2.07 -9.10 41.58
C LYS A 264 1.28 -10.24 42.24
N PRO A 265 1.30 -10.36 43.59
CA PRO A 265 0.50 -11.36 44.31
C PRO A 265 -1.01 -10.98 44.33
N SER A 266 -1.88 -11.99 44.37
CA SER A 266 -3.37 -11.92 44.33
C SER A 266 -4.00 -11.69 42.95
N THR A 267 -3.92 -12.70 42.07
CA THR A 267 -4.56 -12.68 40.74
C THR A 267 -5.98 -13.22 40.81
N ALA A 268 -6.97 -12.38 40.51
CA ALA A 268 -8.37 -12.77 40.37
C ALA A 268 -8.70 -13.26 38.94
N GLY A 269 -7.98 -12.76 37.93
CA GLY A 269 -8.15 -13.18 36.55
C GLY A 269 -7.09 -12.61 35.60
N ILE A 270 -6.88 -13.30 34.48
CA ILE A 270 -5.94 -12.90 33.43
C ILE A 270 -6.69 -12.85 32.10
N GLY A 271 -6.42 -11.83 31.31
CA GLY A 271 -6.88 -11.71 29.94
C GLY A 271 -5.75 -11.38 28.99
N VAL A 272 -5.71 -12.09 27.87
CA VAL A 272 -4.80 -11.81 26.76
C VAL A 272 -5.62 -11.64 25.50
N ASP A 273 -5.27 -10.61 24.74
CA ASP A 273 -5.91 -10.35 23.46
C ASP A 273 -4.91 -9.83 22.44
N GLN A 274 -5.14 -10.18 21.17
CA GLN A 274 -4.32 -9.77 20.05
C GLN A 274 -5.22 -9.43 18.87
N GLU A 275 -4.94 -8.30 18.24
CA GLU A 275 -5.70 -7.77 17.11
C GLU A 275 -4.76 -7.44 15.95
N LEU A 276 -5.20 -7.69 14.73
CA LEU A 276 -4.54 -7.13 13.55
C LEU A 276 -4.89 -5.64 13.50
N ILE A 277 -3.92 -4.79 13.21
CA ILE A 277 -4.18 -3.34 13.06
C ILE A 277 -5.20 -3.10 11.93
N SER A 278 -5.19 -3.95 10.90
CA SER A 278 -6.11 -3.94 9.77
C SER A 278 -7.53 -4.44 10.10
N SER A 279 -7.75 -5.24 11.16
CA SER A 279 -9.08 -5.76 11.53
C SER A 279 -9.91 -4.74 12.32
N VAL A 280 -9.28 -3.80 13.01
CA VAL A 280 -9.95 -2.81 13.84
C VAL A 280 -10.44 -1.65 12.97
N PRO A 281 -11.76 -1.43 12.80
CA PRO A 281 -12.28 -0.44 11.86
C PRO A 281 -12.26 0.97 12.48
N SER A 282 -11.06 1.50 12.77
CA SER A 282 -10.85 2.83 13.36
C SER A 282 -11.39 3.99 12.52
N ASN A 283 -11.64 3.73 11.24
CA ASN A 283 -12.17 4.71 10.30
C ASN A 283 -13.71 4.71 10.27
N ASN A 284 -14.37 3.75 10.93
CA ASN A 284 -15.83 3.64 11.02
C ASN A 284 -16.36 4.44 12.23
N PRO A 285 -17.07 5.56 12.03
CA PRO A 285 -17.54 6.41 13.13
C PRO A 285 -18.47 5.67 14.10
N THR A 286 -19.31 4.74 13.61
CA THR A 286 -20.24 3.97 14.44
C THR A 286 -19.49 3.04 15.38
N PHE A 287 -18.49 2.31 14.88
CA PHE A 287 -17.64 1.46 15.73
C PHE A 287 -16.92 2.29 16.79
N VAL A 288 -16.28 3.39 16.37
CA VAL A 288 -15.47 4.23 17.25
C VAL A 288 -16.32 4.85 18.37
N SER A 289 -17.42 5.51 18.03
CA SER A 289 -18.32 6.15 19.01
C SER A 289 -18.98 5.15 19.96
N ARG A 290 -19.29 3.94 19.49
CA ARG A 290 -19.91 2.90 20.31
C ARG A 290 -18.96 2.29 21.35
N ASN A 291 -17.68 2.18 21.03
CA ASN A 291 -16.73 1.36 21.80
C ASN A 291 -15.65 2.14 22.55
N PHE A 292 -15.41 3.40 22.18
CA PHE A 292 -14.38 4.24 22.79
C PHE A 292 -15.01 5.47 23.44
N THR A 293 -14.44 5.93 24.55
CA THR A 293 -14.82 7.19 25.17
C THR A 293 -14.31 8.37 24.35
N ASP A 294 -14.88 9.55 24.54
CA ASP A 294 -14.46 10.73 23.76
C ASP A 294 -13.01 11.12 24.07
N ALA A 295 -12.54 10.84 25.29
CA ALA A 295 -11.16 11.03 25.69
C ALA A 295 -10.21 10.03 24.99
N GLU A 296 -10.58 8.74 24.90
CA GLU A 296 -9.81 7.76 24.13
C GLU A 296 -9.73 8.12 22.65
N ILE A 297 -10.84 8.59 22.08
CA ILE A 297 -10.90 9.04 20.68
C ILE A 297 -9.94 10.21 20.46
N ALA A 298 -9.99 11.22 21.34
CA ALA A 298 -9.10 12.38 21.26
C ALA A 298 -7.62 11.96 21.38
N TYR A 299 -7.31 11.07 22.32
CA TYR A 299 -5.97 10.54 22.51
C TYR A 299 -5.48 9.76 21.28
N CYS A 300 -6.27 8.80 20.77
CA CYS A 300 -5.84 7.96 19.64
C CYS A 300 -5.63 8.79 18.38
N ARG A 301 -6.48 9.80 18.13
CA ARG A 301 -6.35 10.70 16.98
C ARG A 301 -5.14 11.62 17.04
N SER A 302 -4.57 11.88 18.23
CA SER A 302 -3.36 12.70 18.38
C SER A 302 -2.06 11.90 18.20
N GLN A 303 -2.13 10.57 18.14
CA GLN A 303 -0.95 9.72 17.99
C GLN A 303 -0.39 9.72 16.55
N PRO A 304 0.91 9.43 16.36
CA PRO A 304 1.52 9.32 15.04
C PRO A 304 0.86 8.27 14.13
N SER A 305 0.39 7.17 14.72
CA SER A 305 -0.43 6.15 14.07
C SER A 305 -1.75 5.98 14.82
N PRO A 306 -2.81 6.71 14.44
CA PRO A 306 -4.11 6.59 15.10
C PRO A 306 -4.68 5.18 15.05
N GLN A 307 -4.54 4.47 13.92
CA GLN A 307 -5.04 3.10 13.76
C GLN A 307 -4.36 2.12 14.72
N SER A 308 -3.02 2.14 14.81
CA SER A 308 -2.29 1.32 15.78
C SER A 308 -2.68 1.66 17.21
N SER A 309 -2.90 2.95 17.51
CA SER A 309 -3.38 3.38 18.83
C SER A 309 -4.78 2.84 19.14
N PHE A 310 -5.73 2.93 18.21
CA PHE A 310 -7.08 2.36 18.36
C PHE A 310 -7.03 0.85 18.53
N ALA A 311 -6.25 0.14 17.72
CA ALA A 311 -6.10 -1.32 17.80
C ALA A 311 -5.53 -1.75 19.15
N ALA A 312 -4.53 -1.03 19.69
CA ALA A 312 -3.99 -1.30 21.01
C ALA A 312 -5.02 -1.11 22.14
N ARG A 313 -5.88 -0.09 22.06
CA ARG A 313 -6.93 0.11 23.07
C ARG A 313 -8.06 -0.89 22.90
N TRP A 314 -8.37 -1.30 21.68
CA TRP A 314 -9.35 -2.36 21.41
C TRP A 314 -8.90 -3.71 22.00
N ALA A 315 -7.68 -4.14 21.68
CA ALA A 315 -7.08 -5.33 22.30
C ALA A 315 -7.03 -5.18 23.82
N GLY A 316 -6.71 -3.98 24.32
CA GLY A 316 -6.75 -3.67 25.75
C GLY A 316 -8.12 -3.90 26.38
N LYS A 317 -9.19 -3.40 25.76
CA LYS A 317 -10.57 -3.56 26.23
C LYS A 317 -10.97 -5.03 26.26
N GLU A 318 -10.64 -5.80 25.23
CA GLU A 318 -10.87 -7.25 25.16
C GLU A 318 -10.08 -8.03 26.22
N ALA A 319 -8.81 -7.69 26.43
CA ALA A 319 -8.00 -8.28 27.48
C ALA A 319 -8.58 -7.98 28.88
N VAL A 320 -8.98 -6.72 29.14
CA VAL A 320 -9.63 -6.35 30.41
C VAL A 320 -10.94 -7.13 30.59
N PHE A 321 -11.80 -7.16 29.57
CA PHE A 321 -13.07 -7.89 29.61
C PHE A 321 -12.85 -9.38 29.95
N LYS A 322 -11.88 -10.04 29.32
CA LYS A 322 -11.48 -11.41 29.62
C LYS A 322 -10.97 -11.58 31.05
N SER A 323 -10.18 -10.65 31.56
CA SER A 323 -9.63 -10.68 32.92
C SER A 323 -10.71 -10.58 34.01
N LEU A 324 -11.84 -9.89 33.73
CA LEU A 324 -12.98 -9.81 34.65
C LEU A 324 -13.76 -11.13 34.72
N GLY A 325 -13.63 -12.02 33.72
CA GLY A 325 -14.28 -13.34 33.67
C GLY A 325 -15.81 -13.30 33.69
N VAL A 326 -16.43 -12.25 33.16
CA VAL A 326 -17.89 -12.08 33.11
C VAL A 326 -18.48 -12.54 31.79
N SER A 327 -19.71 -13.07 31.83
CA SER A 327 -20.41 -13.48 30.62
C SER A 327 -20.69 -12.30 29.70
N SER A 328 -20.38 -12.46 28.42
CA SER A 328 -20.68 -11.45 27.40
C SER A 328 -22.19 -11.22 27.28
N LYS A 329 -22.60 -9.96 27.10
CA LYS A 329 -23.98 -9.59 26.74
C LYS A 329 -24.27 -9.82 25.24
N GLY A 330 -23.41 -10.56 24.54
CA GLY A 330 -23.48 -10.87 23.12
C GLY A 330 -22.38 -10.17 22.31
N ALA A 331 -22.18 -10.61 21.05
CA ALA A 331 -21.14 -10.11 20.15
C ALA A 331 -21.22 -8.60 19.85
N SER A 332 -22.37 -7.98 20.14
CA SER A 332 -22.59 -6.55 19.92
C SER A 332 -22.41 -5.71 21.17
N ALA A 333 -22.07 -6.26 22.34
CA ALA A 333 -21.95 -5.47 23.57
C ALA A 333 -20.94 -4.32 23.42
N ALA A 334 -21.33 -3.12 23.88
CA ALA A 334 -20.45 -1.95 23.79
C ALA A 334 -19.29 -2.08 24.79
N MET A 335 -18.07 -1.80 24.34
CA MET A 335 -16.87 -1.83 25.20
C MET A 335 -16.51 -0.46 25.79
N ARG A 336 -17.39 0.53 25.66
CA ARG A 336 -17.16 1.91 26.09
C ARG A 336 -17.03 2.05 27.61
N ASP A 337 -17.58 1.12 28.38
CA ASP A 337 -17.49 1.08 29.84
C ASP A 337 -16.08 0.71 30.36
N ILE A 338 -15.20 0.20 29.49
CA ILE A 338 -13.80 -0.10 29.84
C ILE A 338 -12.95 1.00 29.20
N GLU A 339 -12.55 2.01 29.96
CA GLU A 339 -11.71 3.11 29.45
C GLU A 339 -10.23 2.82 29.70
N ILE A 340 -9.37 3.08 28.70
CA ILE A 340 -7.92 2.92 28.81
C ILE A 340 -7.22 4.19 28.34
N LEU A 341 -6.69 4.95 29.30
CA LEU A 341 -5.94 6.19 29.08
C LEU A 341 -4.61 6.16 29.81
N PRO A 342 -3.57 6.86 29.33
CA PRO A 342 -2.33 7.01 30.09
C PRO A 342 -2.58 7.79 31.39
N ASN A 343 -1.90 7.40 32.47
CA ASN A 343 -1.79 8.18 33.70
C ASN A 343 -0.79 9.34 33.54
N GLU A 344 -0.51 10.06 34.62
CA GLU A 344 0.44 11.20 34.63
C GLU A 344 1.86 10.81 34.19
N ASP A 345 2.26 9.55 34.44
CA ASP A 345 3.56 9.00 34.04
C ASP A 345 3.55 8.41 32.62
N GLY A 346 2.43 8.49 31.90
CA GLY A 346 2.26 7.95 30.54
C GLY A 346 1.93 6.45 30.49
N VAL A 347 1.78 5.79 31.64
CA VAL A 347 1.46 4.35 31.76
C VAL A 347 -0.04 4.12 31.54
N PRO A 348 -0.47 3.15 30.71
CA PRO A 348 -1.89 2.89 30.49
C PRO A 348 -2.58 2.47 31.79
N LYS A 349 -3.70 3.12 32.09
CA LYS A 349 -4.55 2.89 33.27
C LYS A 349 -5.96 2.54 32.82
N VAL A 350 -6.52 1.50 33.44
CA VAL A 350 -7.90 1.07 33.23
C VAL A 350 -8.82 1.84 34.17
N THR A 351 -9.90 2.40 33.63
CA THR A 351 -11.02 2.96 34.41
C THR A 351 -12.30 2.26 33.99
N LEU A 352 -12.97 1.60 34.93
CA LEU A 352 -14.22 0.89 34.67
C LEU A 352 -15.42 1.78 35.01
N HIS A 353 -16.42 1.77 34.14
CA HIS A 353 -17.69 2.48 34.28
C HIS A 353 -18.87 1.50 34.18
N GLY A 354 -20.08 1.99 34.47
CA GLY A 354 -21.33 1.32 34.17
C GLY A 354 -21.39 -0.16 34.57
N ASP A 355 -21.73 -1.00 33.59
CA ASP A 355 -21.90 -2.44 33.78
C ASP A 355 -20.56 -3.13 34.09
N ALA A 356 -19.47 -2.69 33.46
CA ALA A 356 -18.14 -3.26 33.66
C ALA A 356 -17.65 -3.05 35.11
N LYS A 357 -17.92 -1.88 35.68
CA LYS A 357 -17.62 -1.60 37.09
C LYS A 357 -18.46 -2.45 38.04
N THR A 358 -19.76 -2.53 37.80
CA THR A 358 -20.68 -3.35 38.62
C THR A 358 -20.26 -4.82 38.64
N ALA A 359 -19.82 -5.33 37.48
CA ALA A 359 -19.25 -6.66 37.33
C ALA A 359 -17.96 -6.87 38.14
N ALA A 360 -17.04 -5.92 38.10
CA ALA A 360 -15.79 -5.97 38.86
C ALA A 360 -16.05 -5.94 40.37
N ASP A 361 -16.91 -5.03 40.83
CA ASP A 361 -17.28 -4.87 42.25
C ASP A 361 -17.92 -6.16 42.81
N THR A 362 -18.82 -6.80 42.05
CA THR A 362 -19.49 -8.06 42.44
C THR A 362 -18.49 -9.20 42.65
N LYS A 363 -17.35 -9.17 41.96
CA LYS A 363 -16.29 -10.17 42.06
C LYS A 363 -15.18 -9.79 43.03
N GLY A 364 -15.28 -8.65 43.70
CA GLY A 364 -14.24 -8.15 44.61
C GLY A 364 -12.93 -7.77 43.90
N ILE A 365 -12.99 -7.42 42.61
CA ILE A 365 -11.84 -6.94 41.85
C ILE A 365 -11.60 -5.48 42.23
N THR A 366 -10.42 -5.19 42.75
CA THR A 366 -10.06 -3.83 43.22
C THR A 366 -9.19 -3.06 42.26
N ASP A 367 -8.41 -3.75 41.42
CA ASP A 367 -7.59 -3.12 40.40
C ASP A 367 -7.46 -4.02 39.16
N VAL A 368 -7.21 -3.40 38.00
CA VAL A 368 -6.92 -4.08 36.75
C VAL A 368 -5.66 -3.47 36.12
N HIS A 369 -4.56 -4.21 36.19
CA HIS A 369 -3.31 -3.84 35.55
C HIS A 369 -3.34 -4.20 34.08
N ILE A 370 -2.76 -3.34 33.24
CA ILE A 370 -2.73 -3.55 31.80
C ILE A 370 -1.36 -3.19 31.20
N SER A 371 -0.94 -3.97 30.21
CA SER A 371 0.17 -3.64 29.31
C SER A 371 -0.33 -3.71 27.88
N LEU A 372 0.01 -2.69 27.10
CA LEU A 372 -0.32 -2.59 25.68
C LEU A 372 0.95 -2.59 24.85
N SER A 373 0.92 -3.25 23.70
CA SER A 373 1.93 -3.11 22.67
C SER A 373 1.30 -3.13 21.29
N HIS A 374 1.94 -2.46 20.34
CA HIS A 374 1.58 -2.56 18.94
C HIS A 374 2.78 -2.34 18.02
N SER A 375 2.79 -3.04 16.89
CA SER A 375 3.73 -2.85 15.80
C SER A 375 3.06 -2.14 14.62
N GLU A 376 3.56 -2.32 13.41
CA GLU A 376 2.87 -1.89 12.18
C GLU A 376 1.72 -2.84 11.80
N THR A 377 1.71 -4.09 12.28
CA THR A 377 0.75 -5.12 11.85
C THR A 377 -0.18 -5.61 12.96
N VAL A 378 0.28 -5.67 14.20
CA VAL A 378 -0.44 -6.30 15.31
C VAL A 378 -0.44 -5.42 16.54
N ALA A 379 -1.53 -5.46 17.29
CA ALA A 379 -1.61 -4.99 18.67
C ALA A 379 -1.85 -6.16 19.61
N ILE A 380 -1.21 -6.16 20.78
CA ILE A 380 -1.39 -7.17 21.82
C ILE A 380 -1.57 -6.48 23.17
N ALA A 381 -2.46 -7.03 23.99
CA ALA A 381 -2.70 -6.56 25.34
C ALA A 381 -2.70 -7.71 26.34
N PHE A 382 -2.18 -7.41 27.52
CA PHE A 382 -2.24 -8.28 28.69
C PHE A 382 -2.91 -7.52 29.82
N ALA A 383 -3.94 -8.11 30.43
CA ALA A 383 -4.63 -7.55 31.58
C ALA A 383 -4.65 -8.54 32.74
N GLN A 384 -4.45 -8.04 33.95
CA GLN A 384 -4.51 -8.80 35.19
C GLN A 384 -5.45 -8.09 36.16
N ALA A 385 -6.55 -8.75 36.52
CA ALA A 385 -7.45 -8.32 37.58
C ALA A 385 -6.91 -8.81 38.93
N THR A 386 -6.87 -7.95 39.93
CA THR A 386 -6.45 -8.27 41.30
C THR A 386 -7.59 -8.06 42.27
N SER A 387 -7.70 -8.95 43.25
CA SER A 387 -8.62 -8.84 44.39
C SER A 387 -7.84 -8.54 45.67
N SER A 388 -8.47 -7.82 46.60
CA SER A 388 -7.92 -7.53 47.94
C SER A 388 -7.61 -8.77 48.75
#